data_AF-Q113V6-F1
#
_entry.id   AF-Q113V6-F1
#
_cell.length_a   1.000
_cell.length_b   1.000
_cell.length_c   1.000
_cell.angle_alpha   90.00
_cell.angle_beta   90.00
_cell.angle_gamma   90.00
#
_symmetry.space_group_name_H-M   'P 1'
#
loop_
_entity.id
_entity.type
_entity.pdbx_description
1 polymer ?
#
loop_
_entity_poly.entity_id
_entity_poly.type
_entity_poly.pdbx_seq_one_letter_code
_entity_poly.pdbx_strand_id
1 'polypeptide(L)' 'MDNQEKKLGFTEFAETWNGRLAMLGFIIGIATELLTGQGILSQIGLM' A
#
# COMPACT_ATOMS: atom_id res chain seq x y z
N MET A 1 13.22 15.88 -26.10
CA MET A 1 12.04 15.22 -26.68
C MET A 1 11.45 14.37 -25.58
N ASP A 2 10.34 14.83 -25.02
CA ASP A 2 9.64 14.22 -23.89
C ASP A 2 8.92 12.95 -24.40
N ASN A 3 9.58 11.79 -24.27
CA ASN A 3 8.99 10.52 -24.70
C ASN A 3 8.04 10.04 -23.60
N GLN A 4 6.83 10.58 -23.61
CA GLN A 4 5.69 10.12 -22.81
C GLN A 4 5.25 8.73 -23.32
N GLU A 5 6.09 7.71 -23.11
CA GLU A 5 5.73 6.32 -23.39
C GLU A 5 4.76 5.83 -22.32
N LYS A 6 3.47 6.02 -22.62
CA LYS A 6 2.32 5.29 -22.09
C LYS A 6 2.42 5.00 -20.58
N LYS A 7 2.19 6.05 -19.78
CA LYS A 7 2.04 6.03 -18.30
C LYS A 7 0.85 5.19 -17.76
N LEU A 8 0.26 4.32 -18.58
CA LEU A 8 -0.92 3.51 -18.23
C LEU A 8 -0.67 2.06 -18.68
N GLY A 9 -0.29 1.20 -17.72
CA GLY A 9 0.03 -0.23 -17.90
C GLY A 9 0.85 -0.79 -16.74
N PHE A 10 1.11 -2.10 -16.73
CA PHE A 10 2.07 -2.74 -15.82
C PHE A 10 3.49 -2.35 -16.24
N THR A 11 3.92 -1.14 -15.89
CA THR A 11 5.29 -0.66 -16.13
C THR A 11 6.14 -0.97 -14.90
N GLU A 12 7.44 -1.20 -15.07
CA GLU A 12 8.36 -1.43 -13.94
C GLU A 12 8.28 -0.32 -12.89
N PHE A 13 8.03 0.92 -13.32
CA PHE A 13 7.80 2.06 -12.42
C PHE A 13 6.54 1.86 -11.57
N ALA A 14 5.42 1.44 -12.17
CA ALA A 14 4.17 1.18 -11.47
C ALA A 14 4.28 -0.02 -10.51
N GLU A 15 4.96 -1.08 -10.91
CA GLU A 15 5.19 -2.27 -10.07
C GLU A 15 6.08 -1.94 -8.86
N THR A 16 7.17 -1.19 -9.07
CA THR A 16 8.05 -0.73 -7.99
C THR A 16 7.29 0.18 -7.02
N TRP A 17 6.47 1.09 -7.53
CA TRP A 17 5.64 1.95 -6.70
C TRP A 17 4.59 1.17 -5.91
N ASN A 18 3.87 0.26 -6.56
CA ASN A 18 2.88 -0.59 -5.90
C ASN A 18 3.50 -1.48 -4.82
N GLY A 19 4.68 -2.05 -5.08
CA GLY A 19 5.42 -2.84 -4.09
C GLY A 19 5.83 -2.02 -2.86
N ARG A 20 6.28 -0.77 -3.04
CA ARG A 20 6.62 0.13 -1.91
C ARG A 20 5.39 0.53 -1.11
N LEU A 21 4.28 0.83 -1.78
CA LEU A 21 3.02 1.14 -1.11
C LEU A 21 2.47 -0.06 -0.33
N ALA A 22 2.60 -1.27 -0.86
CA ALA A 22 2.23 -2.50 -0.16
C ALA A 22 3.06 -2.73 1.11
N MET A 23 4.39 -2.57 1.03
CA MET A 23 5.27 -2.67 2.20
C MET A 23 4.92 -1.62 3.27
N LEU A 24 4.64 -0.38 2.87
CA LEU A 24 4.21 0.67 3.80
C LEU A 24 2.85 0.37 4.42
N GLY A 25 1.87 -0.08 3.63
CA GLY A 25 0.55 -0.48 4.13
C GLY A 25 0.61 -1.61 5.14
N PHE A 26 1.51 -2.58 4.93
CA PHE A 26 1.75 -3.67 5.89
C PHE A 26 2.34 -3.17 7.21
N ILE A 27 3.36 -2.30 7.15
CA ILE A 27 3.98 -1.72 8.35
C ILE A 27 2.98 -0.87 9.12
N ILE A 28 2.22 -0.03 8.42
CA ILE A 28 1.17 0.81 9.03
C ILE A 28 0.10 -0.08 9.66
N GLY A 29 -0.29 -1.17 8.99
CA GLY A 29 -1.24 -2.13 9.53
C GLY A 29 -0.78 -2.74 10.85
N ILE A 30 0.45 -3.26 10.90
CA ILE A 30 1.04 -3.81 12.13
C ILE A 30 1.15 -2.72 13.21
N ALA A 31 1.66 -1.54 12.87
CA ALA A 31 1.81 -0.45 13.83
C ALA A 31 0.46 -0.04 14.43
N THR A 32 -0.58 0.00 13.60
CA THR A 32 -1.94 0.35 13.99
C THR A 32 -2.55 -0.73 14.90
N GLU A 33 -2.31 -2.00 14.59
CA GLU A 33 -2.72 -3.13 15.43
C GLU A 33 -2.04 -3.10 16.81
N LEU A 34 -0.74 -2.78 16.87
CA LEU A 34 0.01 -2.64 18.12
C LEU A 34 -0.45 -1.46 18.97
N LEU A 35 -0.74 -0.30 18.35
CA LEU A 35 -1.14 0.91 19.07
C LEU A 35 -2.56 0.81 19.63
N THR A 36 -3.44 0.08 18.96
CA THR A 36 -4.87 0.02 19.31
C THR A 36 -5.22 -1.24 20.10
N GLY A 37 -4.36 -2.28 20.05
CA GLY A 37 -4.62 -3.57 20.69
C GLY A 37 -5.81 -4.35 20.10
N GLN A 38 -6.43 -3.80 19.06
CA GLN A 38 -7.56 -4.35 18.31
C GLN A 38 -7.08 -4.54 16.87
N GLY A 39 -7.25 -5.74 16.33
CA GLY A 39 -6.83 -6.05 14.97
C GLY A 39 -7.41 -5.08 13.94
N ILE A 40 -6.71 -4.90 12.81
CA ILE A 40 -7.16 -4.05 11.67
C ILE A 40 -8.64 -4.31 11.31
N LEU A 41 -9.10 -5.55 11.44
CA LEU A 41 -10.47 -5.98 11.20
C LEU A 41 -11.51 -5.25 12.06
N SER A 42 -11.19 -4.95 13.32
CA SER A 42 -12.13 -4.28 14.21
C SER A 42 -12.13 -2.75 14.01
N GLN A 43 -11.02 -2.16 13.53
CA GLN A 43 -11.01 -0.75 13.13
C GLN A 43 -11.81 -0.46 11.85
N ILE A 44 -11.87 -1.44 10.93
CA ILE A 44 -12.70 -1.37 9.73
C ILE A 44 -14.18 -1.70 10.06
N GLY A 45 -14.51 -2.04 11.31
CA GLY A 45 -15.87 -2.30 11.77
C GLY A 45 -16.42 -3.68 11.39
N LEU A 46 -15.54 -4.63 11.05
CA LEU A 46 -15.92 -6.02 10.73
C LEU A 46 -16.05 -6.91 11.98
N MET A 47 -15.67 -6.41 13.16
CA MET A 47 -15.90 -7.02 14.48
C MET A 47 -16.22 -5.95 15.52
#